data_AF-A0A0F6QWZ9-F1
#
_entry.id   AF-A0A0F6QWZ9-F1
#
_cell.length_a   1.000
_cell.length_b   1.000
_cell.length_c   1.000
_cell.angle_alpha   90.00
_cell.angle_beta   90.00
_cell.angle_gamma   90.00
#
_symmetry.space_group_name_H-M   'P 1'
#
loop_
_entity.id
_entity.type
_entity.pdbx_description
1 polymer ?
#
loop_
_entity_poly.entity_id
_entity_poly.type
_entity_poly.pdbx_seq_one_letter_code
_entity_poly.pdbx_strand_id
1 'polypeptide(L)'
;MQPAAYPNRSLVLHGVLFVLVFLSFVLPVLAGTSALLPVWLSGGLCIILSILAIVDASRGFFAPKQQLQRSLRGLSGIGAIAQIIGWALWLYIFGNVESVGTVPYRVGTFFLSMATVLSLFVTIISAMDGRRR
;
A
#
# COMPACT_ATOMS: atom_id res chain seq x y z
N MET A 1 -26.99 9.02 9.54
CA MET A 1 -25.94 8.94 8.51
C MET A 1 -25.54 7.49 8.35
N GLN A 2 -25.93 6.83 7.26
CA GLN A 2 -25.50 5.46 7.00
C GLN A 2 -23.98 5.44 6.79
N PRO A 3 -23.19 4.66 7.56
CA PRO A 3 -21.76 4.60 7.35
C PRO A 3 -21.52 3.98 5.98
N ALA A 4 -20.97 4.78 5.06
CA ALA A 4 -20.60 4.33 3.72
C ALA A 4 -19.85 3.00 3.82
N ALA A 5 -20.36 2.02 3.08
CA ALA A 5 -19.95 0.64 3.05
C ALA A 5 -18.42 0.51 3.10
N TYR A 6 -17.91 -0.15 4.14
CA TYR A 6 -16.51 -0.58 4.31
C TYR A 6 -15.74 -0.92 3.01
N PRO A 7 -16.31 -1.67 2.02
CA PRO A 7 -15.63 -1.90 0.74
C PRO A 7 -15.22 -0.64 -0.03
N ASN A 8 -16.01 0.44 0.01
CA ASN A 8 -15.71 1.66 -0.75
C ASN A 8 -14.50 2.41 -0.18
N ARG A 9 -14.33 2.42 1.15
CA ARG A 9 -13.19 3.10 1.80
C ARG A 9 -11.88 2.36 1.58
N SER A 10 -11.91 1.03 1.75
CA SER A 10 -10.73 0.19 1.51
C SER A 10 -10.30 0.20 0.05
N LEU A 11 -11.26 0.19 -0.89
CA LEU A 11 -11.01 0.35 -2.33
C LEU A 11 -10.28 1.65 -2.63
N VAL A 12 -10.76 2.78 -2.12
CA VAL A 12 -10.14 4.08 -2.37
C VAL A 12 -8.73 4.13 -1.77
N LEU A 13 -8.58 3.72 -0.51
CA LEU A 13 -7.27 3.76 0.18
C LEU A 13 -6.22 2.90 -0.53
N HIS A 14 -6.55 1.65 -0.87
CA HIS A 14 -5.59 0.73 -1.47
C HIS A 14 -5.41 0.99 -2.97
N GLY A 15 -6.43 1.51 -3.65
CA GLY A 15 -6.33 1.98 -5.02
C GLY A 15 -5.38 3.16 -5.14
N VAL A 16 -5.49 4.16 -4.24
CA VAL A 16 -4.57 5.30 -4.22
C VAL A 16 -3.15 4.87 -3.85
N LEU A 17 -2.99 4.01 -2.83
CA LEU A 17 -1.68 3.45 -2.47
C LEU A 17 -1.05 2.70 -3.66
N PHE A 18 -1.82 1.86 -4.35
CA PHE A 18 -1.37 1.15 -5.54
C PHE A 18 -0.90 2.12 -6.63
N VAL A 19 -1.71 3.13 -6.97
CA VAL A 19 -1.36 4.11 -8.01
C VAL A 19 -0.10 4.88 -7.64
N LEU A 20 0.02 5.35 -6.40
CA LEU A 20 1.19 6.09 -5.94
C LEU A 20 2.47 5.25 -6.04
N VAL A 21 2.43 4.00 -5.58
CA VAL A 21 3.61 3.11 -5.63
C VAL A 21 3.90 2.67 -7.05
N PHE A 22 2.87 2.39 -7.84
CA PHE A 22 3.03 1.99 -9.23
C PHE A 22 3.70 3.11 -10.04
N LEU A 23 3.21 4.34 -9.94
CA LEU A 23 3.76 5.49 -10.67
C LEU A 23 5.11 5.97 -10.13
N SER A 24 5.33 5.92 -8.82
CA SER A 24 6.55 6.46 -8.20
C SER A 24 7.69 5.45 -8.16
N PHE A 25 7.40 4.15 -8.29
CA PHE A 25 8.38 3.09 -8.12
C PHE A 25 8.34 2.04 -9.24
N VAL A 26 7.21 1.35 -9.43
CA VAL A 26 7.15 0.20 -10.36
C VAL A 26 7.38 0.62 -11.82
N LEU A 27 6.65 1.63 -12.29
CA LEU A 27 6.73 2.10 -13.67
C LEU A 27 8.11 2.69 -14.00
N PRO A 28 8.74 3.53 -13.15
CA PRO A 28 10.12 3.96 -13.31
C PRO A 28 11.12 2.79 -13.40
N VAL A 29 10.99 1.78 -12.54
CA VAL A 29 11.87 0.60 -12.55
C VAL A 29 11.74 -0.19 -13.84
N LEU A 30 10.52 -0.39 -14.34
CA LEU A 30 10.27 -1.13 -15.59
C LEU A 30 10.68 -0.34 -16.84
N ALA A 31 10.46 0.97 -16.84
CA ALA A 31 10.77 1.85 -17.97
C ALA A 31 12.24 2.29 -17.99
N GLY A 32 13.01 2.02 -16.94
CA GLY A 32 14.37 2.54 -16.77
C GLY A 32 14.42 4.06 -16.65
N THR A 33 13.34 4.69 -16.16
CA THR A 33 13.20 6.14 -16.05
C THR A 33 13.33 6.61 -14.60
N SER A 34 13.51 7.91 -14.40
CA SER A 34 13.39 8.53 -13.07
C SER A 34 11.97 8.42 -12.52
N ALA A 35 11.84 8.45 -11.19
CA ALA A 35 10.55 8.48 -10.51
C ALA A 35 9.70 9.68 -10.98
N LEU A 36 8.41 9.45 -11.24
CA LEU A 36 7.47 10.50 -11.66
C LEU A 36 7.23 11.54 -10.57
N LEU A 37 7.43 11.15 -9.31
CA LEU A 37 7.34 12.02 -8.13
C LEU A 37 8.66 11.94 -7.34
N PRO A 38 9.05 13.02 -6.62
CA PRO A 38 10.16 12.96 -5.70
C PRO A 38 9.98 11.83 -4.68
N VAL A 39 11.05 11.07 -4.43
CA VAL A 39 11.03 9.90 -3.53
C VAL A 39 10.60 10.28 -2.11
N TRP A 40 11.06 11.43 -1.62
CA TRP A 40 10.67 11.94 -0.31
C TRP A 40 9.16 12.23 -0.20
N LEU A 41 8.57 12.77 -1.27
CA LEU A 41 7.16 13.15 -1.32
C LEU A 41 6.27 11.90 -1.44
N SER A 42 6.60 11.03 -2.40
CA SER A 42 5.88 9.77 -2.63
C SER A 42 5.96 8.85 -1.42
N GLY A 43 7.15 8.69 -0.83
CA GLY A 43 7.34 7.91 0.39
C GLY A 43 6.56 8.47 1.58
N GLY A 44 6.64 9.78 1.82
CA GLY A 44 5.90 10.43 2.89
C GLY A 44 4.38 10.25 2.76
N LEU A 45 3.84 10.50 1.56
CA LEU A 45 2.40 10.32 1.28
C LEU A 45 1.96 8.86 1.46
N CYS A 46 2.74 7.91 0.94
CA CYS A 46 2.43 6.49 1.09
C CYS A 46 2.42 6.07 2.57
N ILE A 47 3.37 6.52 3.39
CA ILE A 47 3.40 6.20 4.83
C ILE A 47 2.13 6.72 5.52
N ILE A 48 1.73 7.97 5.26
CA ILE A 48 0.52 8.56 5.85
C ILE A 48 -0.72 7.76 5.46
N LEU A 49 -0.86 7.43 4.17
CA LEU A 49 -1.99 6.65 3.66
C LEU A 49 -2.00 5.21 4.20
N SER A 50 -0.82 4.61 4.41
CA SER A 50 -0.70 3.29 5.03
C SER A 50 -1.12 3.30 6.50
N ILE A 51 -0.80 4.34 7.25
CA ILE A 51 -1.30 4.50 8.63
C ILE A 51 -2.83 4.59 8.63
N LEU A 52 -3.42 5.37 7.72
CA LEU A 52 -4.88 5.46 7.59
C LEU A 52 -5.51 4.11 7.20
N ALA A 53 -4.86 3.34 6.32
CA ALA A 53 -5.27 1.99 5.97
C ALA A 53 -5.26 1.04 7.18
N ILE A 54 -4.25 1.12 8.05
CA ILE A 54 -4.19 0.32 9.29
C ILE A 54 -5.33 0.72 10.24
N VAL A 55 -5.58 2.01 10.40
CA VAL A 55 -6.68 2.52 11.24
C VAL A 55 -8.03 2.05 10.70
N ASP A 56 -8.26 2.10 9.38
CA ASP A 56 -9.51 1.61 8.78
C ASP A 56 -9.66 0.10 8.92
N ALA A 57 -8.59 -0.66 8.72
CA ALA A 57 -8.58 -2.11 8.90
C ALA A 57 -8.87 -2.54 10.36
N SER A 58 -8.30 -1.82 11.34
CA SER A 58 -8.45 -2.13 12.76
C SER A 58 -9.87 -1.88 13.29
N ARG A 59 -10.55 -0.82 12.84
CA ARG A 59 -11.88 -0.39 13.34
C ARG A 59 -13.01 -1.41 13.18
N GLY A 60 -12.83 -2.46 12.37
CA GLY A 60 -13.82 -3.53 12.21
C GLY A 60 -13.27 -4.96 12.38
N PHE A 61 -12.00 -5.13 12.71
CA PHE A 61 -11.38 -6.46 12.70
C PHE A 61 -12.00 -7.45 13.70
N PHE A 62 -12.53 -6.95 14.82
CA PHE A 62 -13.14 -7.76 15.89
C PHE A 62 -14.65 -7.94 15.76
N ALA A 63 -15.28 -7.47 14.68
CA ALA A 63 -16.73 -7.60 14.48
C ALA A 63 -17.12 -9.04 14.02
N PRO A 64 -18.06 -9.71 14.72
CA PRO A 64 -18.33 -11.15 14.52
C PRO A 64 -19.08 -11.52 13.22
N LYS A 65 -19.71 -10.57 12.52
CA LYS A 65 -20.61 -10.87 11.39
C LYS A 65 -19.98 -10.89 9.99
N GLN A 66 -18.64 -10.77 9.86
CA GLN A 66 -18.02 -10.51 8.55
C GLN A 66 -16.71 -11.28 8.31
N GLN A 67 -16.78 -12.61 8.21
CA GLN A 67 -15.58 -13.47 8.03
C GLN A 67 -14.75 -13.11 6.79
N LEU A 68 -15.37 -12.84 5.62
CA LEU A 68 -14.68 -12.40 4.40
C LEU A 68 -14.06 -11.00 4.54
N GLN A 69 -14.74 -10.07 5.22
CA GLN A 69 -14.19 -8.73 5.42
C GLN A 69 -13.08 -8.72 6.49
N ARG A 70 -13.03 -9.72 7.37
CA ARG A 70 -11.98 -9.88 8.38
C ARG A 70 -10.65 -10.32 7.76
N SER A 71 -10.67 -11.25 6.80
CA SER A 71 -9.46 -11.65 6.07
C SER A 71 -8.93 -10.51 5.18
N LEU A 72 -9.82 -9.77 4.50
CA LEU A 72 -9.48 -8.55 3.78
C LEU A 72 -8.86 -7.48 4.68
N ARG A 73 -9.40 -7.27 5.88
CA ARG A 73 -8.82 -6.36 6.90
C ARG A 73 -7.42 -6.80 7.31
N GLY A 74 -7.21 -8.09 7.55
CA GLY A 74 -5.89 -8.64 7.87
C GLY A 74 -4.88 -8.42 6.75
N LEU A 75 -5.28 -8.74 5.52
CA LEU A 75 -4.43 -8.57 4.33
C LEU A 75 -4.12 -7.10 4.05
N SER A 76 -5.11 -6.23 4.23
CA SER A 76 -4.98 -4.78 4.15
C SER A 76 -3.97 -4.23 5.15
N GLY A 77 -4.05 -4.68 6.42
CA GLY A 77 -3.08 -4.31 7.46
C GLY A 77 -1.66 -4.76 7.12
N ILE A 78 -1.49 -6.01 6.65
CA ILE A 78 -0.18 -6.55 6.25
C ILE A 78 0.39 -5.76 5.06
N GLY A 79 -0.44 -5.46 4.06
CA GLY A 79 -0.05 -4.66 2.91
C GLY A 79 0.40 -3.26 3.30
N ALA A 80 -0.35 -2.61 4.20
CA ALA A 80 0.01 -1.29 4.71
C ALA A 80 1.32 -1.30 5.53
N ILE A 81 1.56 -2.33 6.34
CA ILE A 81 2.82 -2.48 7.08
C ILE A 81 3.99 -2.68 6.12
N ALA A 82 3.85 -3.55 5.13
CA ALA A 82 4.85 -3.76 4.09
C ALA A 82 5.16 -2.45 3.36
N GLN A 83 4.14 -1.64 3.09
CA GLN A 83 4.30 -0.33 2.45
C GLN A 83 5.12 0.65 3.30
N ILE A 84 4.88 0.68 4.61
CA ILE A 84 5.63 1.53 5.55
C ILE A 84 7.09 1.10 5.60
N ILE A 85 7.37 -0.20 5.74
CA ILE A 85 8.74 -0.73 5.80
C ILE A 85 9.49 -0.43 4.50
N GLY A 86 8.86 -0.71 3.36
CA GLY A 86 9.45 -0.48 2.04
C GLY A 86 9.83 0.98 1.81
N TRP A 87 8.92 1.91 2.12
CA TRP A 87 9.21 3.34 1.99
C TRP A 87 10.16 3.88 3.05
N ALA A 88 10.10 3.42 4.29
CA ALA A 88 11.04 3.83 5.33
C ALA A 88 12.50 3.49 4.95
N LEU A 89 12.72 2.29 4.42
CA LEU A 89 14.03 1.88 3.92
C LEU A 89 14.46 2.70 2.70
N TRP A 90 13.54 2.97 1.77
CA TRP A 90 13.82 3.80 0.60
C TRP A 90 14.16 5.24 0.95
N LEU A 91 13.47 5.83 1.93
CA LEU A 91 13.77 7.16 2.44
C LEU A 91 15.10 7.20 3.18
N TYR A 92 15.43 6.14 3.93
CA TYR A 92 16.70 6.03 4.64
C TYR A 92 17.91 6.00 3.69
N ILE A 93 17.79 5.30 2.55
CA ILE A 93 18.88 5.20 1.57
C ILE A 93 18.83 6.28 0.48
N PHE A 94 17.81 7.14 0.50
CA PHE A 94 17.60 8.14 -0.54
C PHE A 94 18.76 9.13 -0.60
N GLY A 95 19.27 9.38 -1.81
CA GLY A 95 20.42 10.26 -2.04
C GLY A 95 21.78 9.61 -1.82
N ASN A 96 21.84 8.33 -1.39
CA ASN A 96 23.09 7.59 -1.22
C ASN A 96 23.28 6.55 -2.33
N VAL A 97 24.13 6.84 -3.30
CA VAL A 97 24.42 5.94 -4.44
C VAL A 97 25.15 4.65 -4.05
N GLU A 98 25.87 4.64 -2.92
CA GLU A 98 26.57 3.44 -2.43
C GLU A 98 25.61 2.40 -1.85
N SER A 99 24.38 2.82 -1.54
CA SER A 99 23.34 1.92 -1.04
C SER A 99 22.75 1.01 -2.12
N VAL A 100 23.00 1.28 -3.40
CA VAL A 100 22.46 0.49 -4.51
C VAL A 100 23.02 -0.93 -4.46
N GLY A 101 22.12 -1.93 -4.44
CA GLY A 101 22.50 -3.34 -4.41
C GLY A 101 22.83 -3.90 -3.02
N THR A 102 22.85 -3.05 -1.98
CA THR A 102 23.02 -3.46 -0.57
C THR A 102 21.78 -4.17 -0.02
N VAL A 103 21.91 -4.81 1.14
CA VAL A 103 20.79 -5.47 1.84
C VAL A 103 19.59 -4.53 2.05
N PRO A 104 19.72 -3.31 2.59
CA PRO A 104 18.56 -2.42 2.79
C PRO A 104 17.85 -2.07 1.47
N TYR A 105 18.59 -1.93 0.36
CA TYR A 105 18.01 -1.72 -0.97
C TYR A 105 17.16 -2.93 -1.41
N ARG A 106 17.67 -4.16 -1.27
CA ARG A 106 16.95 -5.39 -1.64
C ARG A 106 15.71 -5.60 -0.78
N VAL A 107 15.82 -5.35 0.52
CA VAL A 107 14.71 -5.48 1.47
C VAL A 107 13.65 -4.42 1.18
N GLY A 108 14.03 -3.16 0.97
CA GLY A 108 13.10 -2.08 0.64
C GLY A 108 12.34 -2.34 -0.67
N THR A 109 13.04 -2.75 -1.72
CA THR A 109 12.42 -3.08 -3.02
C THR A 109 11.50 -4.31 -2.94
N PHE A 110 11.86 -5.33 -2.16
CA PHE A 110 10.99 -6.48 -1.88
C PHE A 110 9.68 -6.05 -1.20
N PHE A 111 9.78 -5.28 -0.11
CA PHE A 111 8.60 -4.82 0.64
C PHE A 111 7.71 -3.90 -0.19
N LEU A 112 8.28 -2.99 -0.99
CA LEU A 112 7.49 -2.17 -1.90
C LEU A 112 6.75 -3.04 -2.92
N SER A 113 7.43 -3.99 -3.56
CA SER A 113 6.83 -4.89 -4.56
C SER A 113 5.69 -5.73 -3.96
N MET A 114 5.92 -6.32 -2.78
CA MET A 114 4.91 -7.07 -2.04
C MET A 114 3.71 -6.18 -1.70
N ALA A 115 3.95 -4.97 -1.21
CA ALA A 115 2.89 -4.03 -0.86
C ALA A 115 2.06 -3.58 -2.08
N THR A 116 2.67 -3.43 -3.26
CA THR A 116 1.94 -3.14 -4.51
C THR A 116 0.99 -4.28 -4.87
N VAL A 117 1.45 -5.53 -4.79
CA VAL A 117 0.62 -6.72 -5.10
C VAL A 117 -0.55 -6.82 -4.12
N LEU A 118 -0.28 -6.65 -2.82
CA LEU A 118 -1.32 -6.70 -1.79
C LEU A 118 -2.34 -5.57 -1.95
N SER A 119 -1.89 -4.35 -2.25
CA SER A 119 -2.77 -3.20 -2.49
C SER A 119 -3.65 -3.41 -3.72
N LEU A 120 -3.10 -3.97 -4.81
CA LEU A 120 -3.87 -4.32 -6.00
C LEU A 120 -4.93 -5.39 -5.69
N PHE A 121 -4.55 -6.44 -4.96
CA PHE A 121 -5.46 -7.53 -4.62
C PHE A 121 -6.63 -7.06 -3.75
N VAL A 122 -6.36 -6.26 -2.71
CA VAL A 122 -7.41 -5.66 -1.87
C VAL A 122 -8.32 -4.75 -2.69
N THR A 123 -7.75 -3.98 -3.63
CA THR A 123 -8.53 -3.10 -4.53
C THR A 123 -9.48 -3.91 -5.42
N ILE A 124 -8.99 -4.96 -6.08
CA ILE A 124 -9.79 -5.81 -6.98
C ILE A 124 -10.95 -6.46 -6.22
N ILE A 125 -10.68 -7.07 -5.06
CA ILE A 125 -11.73 -7.75 -4.30
C ILE A 125 -12.75 -6.75 -3.76
N SER A 126 -12.30 -5.58 -3.30
CA SER A 126 -13.21 -4.54 -2.82
C SER A 126 -14.10 -4.00 -3.96
N ALA A 127 -13.57 -3.89 -5.18
CA ALA A 127 -14.35 -3.50 -6.36
C ALA A 127 -15.37 -4.57 -6.77
N MET A 128 -15.01 -5.85 -6.67
CA MET A 128 -15.93 -6.96 -6.94
C MET A 128 -17.06 -7.04 -5.91
N ASP A 129 -16.77 -6.83 -4.63
CA ASP A 129 -17.78 -6.81 -3.55
C ASP A 129 -18.74 -5.62 -3.71
N GLY A 130 -18.24 -4.46 -4.14
CA GLY A 130 -19.05 -3.27 -4.44
C GLY A 130 -20.04 -3.47 -5.59
N ARG A 131 -19.71 -4.29 -6.60
CA ARG A 131 -20.61 -4.61 -7.73
C ARG A 131 -21.71 -5.63 -7.39
N ARG A 132 -21.59 -6.35 -6.27
CA ARG A 132 -22.56 -7.39 -5.86
C ARG A 132 -23.69 -6.84 -4.97
N ARG A 133 -23.70 -5.54 -4.69
CA ARG A 133 -24.73 -4.84 -3.91
C ARG A 133 -25.58 -3.97 -4.82
#